data_AF-R5ALD3-F1
#
_entry.id   AF-R5ALD3-F1
#
_cell.length_a   1.000
_cell.length_b   1.000
_cell.length_c   1.000
_cell.angle_alpha   90.00
_cell.angle_beta   90.00
_cell.angle_gamma   90.00
#
_symmetry.space_group_name_H-M   'P 1'
#
loop_
_entity.id
_entity.type
_entity.pdbx_description
1 polymer ?
#
loop_
_entity_poly.entity_id
_entity_poly.type
_entity_poly.pdbx_seq_one_letter_code
_entity_poly.pdbx_strand_id
1 'polypeptide(L)'
;MKYNHSAMRQRFMREQKALAKKYRAAGMSEDSIREMYEFDLSVFRSNRNDLAHKAEIEEMTAYDRVTGESHYMDMDEFPTFSASENCSFDEDTWIDNIENQELFNIVNSLSSDSKQILFWMMCGLTQPEIAGRIGISQPAISQRIAVIKRKIKNLFEPYIFGLLVG
;
A
#
# COMPACT_ATOMS: atom_id res chain seq x y z
N MET A 1 12.59 -9.11 -14.79
CA MET A 1 12.15 -10.11 -13.77
C MET A 1 10.88 -9.57 -13.14
N LYS A 2 9.75 -10.31 -13.16
CA LYS A 2 8.48 -9.80 -12.64
C LYS A 2 8.56 -9.66 -11.11
N TYR A 3 8.27 -8.47 -10.60
CA TYR A 3 8.24 -8.16 -9.17
C TYR A 3 7.20 -9.05 -8.46
N ASN A 4 7.62 -9.84 -7.47
CA ASN A 4 6.72 -10.67 -6.65
C ASN A 4 6.81 -10.25 -5.17
N HIS A 5 5.90 -9.37 -4.77
CA HIS A 5 5.88 -8.79 -3.43
C HIS A 5 5.71 -9.84 -2.34
N SER A 6 4.77 -10.78 -2.53
CA SER A 6 4.46 -11.81 -1.54
C SER A 6 5.70 -12.64 -1.17
N ALA A 7 6.52 -13.00 -2.16
CA ALA A 7 7.75 -13.75 -1.96
C ALA A 7 8.83 -12.92 -1.24
N MET A 8 8.99 -11.64 -1.61
CA MET A 8 9.94 -10.73 -0.94
C MET A 8 9.55 -10.50 0.52
N ARG A 9 8.25 -10.32 0.81
CA ARG A 9 7.75 -10.11 2.16
C ARG A 9 7.90 -11.34 3.04
N GLN A 10 7.64 -12.53 2.50
CA GLN A 10 7.92 -13.79 3.22
C GLN A 10 9.40 -13.94 3.56
N ARG A 11 10.29 -13.54 2.64
CA ARG A 11 11.74 -13.54 2.88
C ARG A 11 12.13 -12.54 3.98
N PHE A 12 11.64 -11.31 3.90
CA PHE A 12 11.86 -10.27 4.91
C PHE A 12 11.41 -10.74 6.30
N MET A 13 10.21 -11.29 6.43
CA MET A 13 9.68 -11.82 7.70
C MET A 13 10.56 -12.93 8.28
N ARG A 14 11.11 -13.80 7.43
CA ARG A 14 12.02 -14.87 7.84
C ARG A 14 13.35 -14.32 8.37
N GLU A 15 13.91 -13.34 7.68
CA GLU A 15 15.15 -12.66 8.05
C GLU A 15 14.99 -11.88 9.37
N GLN A 16 13.91 -11.11 9.51
CA GLN A 16 13.58 -10.37 10.72
C GLN A 16 13.38 -11.27 11.94
N LYS A 17 12.70 -12.42 11.77
CA LYS A 17 12.54 -13.40 12.84
C LYS A 17 13.89 -13.98 13.31
N ALA A 18 14.82 -14.21 12.38
CA ALA A 18 16.16 -14.69 12.70
C ALA A 18 17.00 -13.61 13.42
N LEU A 19 16.92 -12.36 12.97
CA LEU A 19 17.56 -11.19 13.59
C LEU A 19 17.08 -10.98 15.02
N ALA A 20 15.76 -10.93 15.23
CA ALA A 20 15.16 -10.79 16.56
C ALA A 20 15.64 -11.90 17.53
N LYS A 21 15.78 -13.15 17.06
CA LYS A 21 16.32 -14.25 17.89
C LYS A 21 17.78 -14.00 18.29
N LYS A 22 18.61 -13.48 17.39
CA LYS A 22 20.01 -13.14 17.67
C LYS A 22 20.12 -11.99 18.67
N TYR A 23 19.32 -10.94 18.49
CA TYR A 23 19.31 -9.79 19.39
C TYR A 23 18.85 -10.15 20.80
N ARG A 24 17.82 -11.00 20.94
CA ARG A 24 17.43 -11.55 22.25
C ARG A 24 18.56 -12.36 22.89
N ALA A 25 19.24 -13.20 22.12
CA ALA A 25 20.37 -13.99 22.63
C ALA A 25 21.57 -13.11 23.05
N ALA A 26 21.73 -11.94 22.43
CA ALA A 26 22.72 -10.93 22.79
C ALA A 26 22.30 -10.05 23.99
N GLY A 27 21.11 -10.27 24.56
CA GLY A 27 20.62 -9.51 25.72
C GLY A 27 20.02 -8.14 25.39
N MET A 28 19.67 -7.87 24.13
CA MET A 28 18.95 -6.64 23.78
C MET A 28 17.53 -6.66 24.34
N SER A 29 17.04 -5.47 24.74
CA SER A 29 15.66 -5.30 25.19
C SER A 29 14.68 -5.47 24.02
N GLU A 30 13.44 -5.88 24.32
CA GLU A 30 12.38 -6.00 23.30
C GLU A 30 12.05 -4.66 22.64
N ASP A 31 12.24 -3.54 23.35
CA ASP A 31 11.99 -2.20 22.80
C ASP A 31 13.04 -1.84 21.74
N SER A 32 14.32 -2.11 22.00
CA SER A 32 15.37 -1.91 20.99
C SER A 32 15.22 -2.86 19.80
N ILE A 33 14.75 -4.09 20.02
CA ILE A 33 14.46 -5.03 18.94
C ILE A 33 13.29 -4.53 18.07
N ARG A 34 12.27 -3.92 18.69
CA ARG A 34 11.13 -3.31 17.98
C ARG A 34 11.59 -2.13 17.13
N GLU A 35 12.39 -1.23 17.68
CA GLU A 35 12.91 -0.07 16.96
C GLU A 35 13.75 -0.48 15.74
N MET A 36 14.61 -1.50 15.89
CA MET A 36 15.37 -2.06 14.76
C MET A 36 14.46 -2.67 13.69
N TYR A 37 13.40 -3.38 14.10
CA TYR A 37 12.43 -3.93 13.16
C TYR A 37 11.67 -2.84 12.40
N GLU A 38 11.27 -1.76 13.07
CA GLU A 38 10.59 -0.62 12.45
C GLU A 38 11.49 0.09 11.44
N PHE A 39 12.77 0.27 11.78
CA PHE A 39 13.77 0.79 10.85
C PHE A 39 13.93 -0.12 9.62
N ASP A 40 14.16 -1.42 9.81
CA ASP A 40 14.32 -2.36 8.70
C ASP A 40 13.05 -2.43 7.82
N LEU A 41 11.86 -2.32 8.43
CA LEU A 41 10.59 -2.26 7.70
C LEU A 41 10.48 -0.99 6.86
N SER A 42 10.95 0.16 7.36
CA SER A 42 10.98 1.41 6.60
C SER A 42 11.89 1.31 5.36
N VAL A 43 13.07 0.70 5.50
CA VAL A 43 14.01 0.48 4.39
C VAL A 43 13.42 -0.48 3.36
N PHE A 44 12.77 -1.56 3.82
CA PHE A 44 12.07 -2.49 2.94
C PHE A 44 10.96 -1.80 2.11
N ARG A 45 10.18 -0.92 2.75
CA ARG A 45 9.14 -0.11 2.08
C ARG A 45 9.73 0.85 1.06
N SER A 46 10.82 1.54 1.38
CA SER A 46 11.51 2.46 0.45
C SER A 46 12.02 1.72 -0.79
N ASN A 47 12.74 0.61 -0.59
CA ASN A 47 13.27 -0.20 -1.70
C ASN A 47 12.16 -0.73 -2.61
N ARG A 48 10.98 -1.06 -2.06
CA ARG A 48 9.82 -1.40 -2.89
C ARG A 48 9.41 -0.22 -3.75
N ASN A 49 9.22 0.97 -3.16
CA ASN A 49 8.76 2.13 -3.91
C ASN A 49 9.71 2.44 -5.06
N ASP A 50 11.02 2.36 -4.83
CA ASP A 50 12.04 2.56 -5.87
C ASP A 50 11.94 1.53 -7.01
N LEU A 51 11.64 0.26 -6.70
CA LEU A 51 11.42 -0.77 -7.71
C LEU A 51 10.13 -0.56 -8.49
N ALA A 52 9.06 -0.11 -7.82
CA ALA A 52 7.80 0.20 -8.48
C ALA A 52 7.95 1.39 -9.44
N HIS A 53 8.62 2.47 -9.02
CA HIS A 53 8.89 3.62 -9.88
C HIS A 53 9.79 3.26 -11.07
N LYS A 54 10.78 2.39 -10.90
CA LYS A 54 11.60 1.90 -12.03
C LYS A 54 10.79 1.11 -13.05
N ALA A 55 9.86 0.27 -12.58
CA ALA A 55 8.98 -0.49 -13.46
C ALA A 55 8.00 0.44 -14.21
N GLU A 56 7.46 1.45 -13.53
CA GLU A 56 6.62 2.49 -14.15
C GLU A 56 7.39 3.24 -15.24
N ILE A 57 8.64 3.65 -14.98
CA ILE A 57 9.49 4.30 -15.99
C ILE A 57 9.74 3.37 -17.19
N GLU A 58 9.99 2.08 -16.96
CA GLU A 58 10.17 1.09 -18.05
C GLU A 58 8.90 0.97 -18.91
N GLU A 59 7.72 0.99 -18.30
CA GLU A 59 6.41 0.99 -18.99
C GLU A 59 6.13 2.28 -19.77
N MET A 60 6.78 3.40 -19.43
CA MET A 60 6.69 4.68 -20.14
C MET A 60 7.75 4.85 -21.23
N THR A 61 8.59 3.83 -21.47
CA THR A 61 9.63 3.87 -22.49
C THR A 61 9.37 2.87 -23.62
N ALA A 62 9.52 3.33 -24.85
CA ALA A 62 9.48 2.47 -26.03
C ALA A 62 10.91 2.16 -26.49
N TYR A 63 11.11 0.94 -26.99
CA TYR A 63 12.37 0.55 -27.63
C TYR A 63 12.22 0.59 -29.14
N ASP A 64 12.94 1.51 -29.80
CA ASP A 64 12.98 1.58 -31.24
C ASP A 64 14.00 0.56 -31.78
N ARG A 65 13.49 -0.44 -32.51
CA ARG A 65 14.32 -1.50 -33.12
C ARG A 65 15.16 -0.99 -34.30
N VAL A 66 14.81 0.15 -34.90
CA VAL A 66 15.49 0.70 -36.07
C VAL A 66 16.71 1.51 -35.67
N THR A 67 16.56 2.41 -34.69
CA THR A 67 17.68 3.19 -34.14
C THR A 67 18.46 2.45 -33.06
N GLY A 68 17.83 1.46 -32.40
CA GLY A 68 18.41 0.71 -31.30
C GLY A 68 18.39 1.45 -29.97
N GLU A 69 17.71 2.60 -29.90
CA GLU A 69 17.62 3.46 -28.73
C GLU A 69 16.26 3.35 -28.04
N SER A 70 16.23 3.68 -26.74
CA SER A 70 14.99 3.79 -25.96
C SER A 70 14.61 5.26 -25.80
N HIS A 71 13.35 5.60 -26.01
CA HIS A 71 12.80 6.93 -25.79
C HIS A 71 11.58 6.88 -24.88
N TYR A 72 11.21 8.02 -24.29
CA TYR A 72 9.94 8.16 -23.59
C TYR A 72 8.80 8.18 -24.60
N MET A 73 7.76 7.40 -24.36
CA MET A 73 6.58 7.35 -25.23
C MET A 73 5.91 8.71 -25.32
N ASP A 74 5.51 9.09 -26.54
CA ASP A 74 4.60 10.21 -26.76
C ASP A 74 3.16 9.83 -26.35
N MET A 75 2.29 10.82 -26.14
CA MET A 75 0.93 10.61 -25.59
C MET A 75 0.07 9.63 -26.41
N ASP A 76 0.30 9.55 -27.71
CA ASP A 76 -0.37 8.67 -28.67
C ASP A 76 0.24 7.26 -28.76
N GLU A 77 1.43 7.05 -28.19
CA GLU A 77 2.09 5.75 -28.09
C GLU A 77 1.67 4.97 -26.83
N PHE A 78 1.11 5.65 -25.82
CA PHE A 78 0.60 5.01 -24.61
C PHE A 78 -0.60 4.09 -24.95
N PRO A 79 -0.63 2.86 -24.43
CA PRO A 79 -1.78 2.00 -24.68
C PRO A 79 -3.02 2.59 -24.00
N THR A 80 -4.14 2.58 -24.73
CA THR A 80 -5.43 3.05 -24.22
C THR A 80 -5.99 2.02 -23.25
N PHE A 81 -5.65 2.13 -21.97
CA PHE A 81 -6.07 1.18 -20.94
C PHE A 81 -7.40 1.58 -20.28
N SER A 82 -8.24 0.59 -20.01
CA SER A 82 -9.47 0.80 -19.23
C SER A 82 -9.13 0.97 -17.75
N ALA A 83 -9.89 1.81 -17.02
CA ALA A 83 -9.70 2.05 -15.60
C ALA A 83 -9.75 0.78 -14.72
N SER A 84 -10.23 -0.35 -15.25
CA SER A 84 -10.27 -1.63 -14.55
C SER A 84 -8.98 -2.44 -14.62
N GLU A 85 -8.06 -2.10 -15.54
CA GLU A 85 -6.86 -2.90 -15.84
C GLU A 85 -5.61 -2.45 -15.07
N ASN A 86 -5.58 -1.23 -14.53
CA ASN A 86 -4.43 -0.69 -13.80
C ASN A 86 -4.80 -0.27 -12.38
N CYS A 87 -5.14 -1.22 -11.50
CA CYS A 87 -4.87 -0.94 -10.10
C CYS A 87 -3.37 -1.06 -9.88
N SER A 88 -2.67 0.06 -9.71
CA SER A 88 -1.22 0.10 -9.42
C SER A 88 -0.85 -0.54 -8.08
N PHE A 89 -1.85 -0.97 -7.32
CA PHE A 89 -1.71 -1.59 -6.02
C PHE A 89 -2.08 -3.07 -6.08
N ASP A 90 -1.29 -3.90 -5.41
CA ASP A 90 -1.59 -5.31 -5.20
C ASP A 90 -2.56 -5.44 -4.01
N GLU A 91 -3.67 -6.18 -4.21
CA GLU A 91 -4.79 -6.35 -3.27
C GLU A 91 -4.34 -6.84 -1.89
N ASP A 92 -3.29 -7.66 -1.84
CA ASP A 92 -2.83 -8.27 -0.59
C ASP A 92 -1.83 -7.39 0.17
N THR A 93 -1.27 -6.37 -0.47
CA THR A 93 -0.04 -5.71 0.03
C THR A 93 -0.12 -4.18 0.04
N TRP A 94 -1.17 -3.59 -0.53
CA TRP A 94 -1.36 -2.14 -0.55
C TRP A 94 -1.33 -1.47 0.83
N ILE A 95 -1.75 -2.17 1.89
CA ILE A 95 -1.75 -1.64 3.27
C ILE A 95 -0.31 -1.41 3.74
N ASP A 96 0.64 -2.25 3.31
CA ASP A 96 2.05 -2.09 3.64
C ASP A 96 2.68 -0.87 2.95
N ASN A 97 1.97 -0.23 2.01
CA ASN A 97 2.39 1.02 1.38
C ASN A 97 2.10 2.25 2.24
N ILE A 98 1.31 2.11 3.31
CA ILE A 98 0.98 3.22 4.20
C ILE A 98 2.19 3.54 5.09
N GLU A 99 2.79 4.71 4.87
CA GLU A 99 3.96 5.20 5.62
C GLU A 99 3.58 5.72 7.01
N ASN A 100 2.45 6.41 7.13
CA ASN A 100 1.98 6.92 8.42
C ASN A 100 1.58 5.75 9.32
N GLN A 101 2.34 5.55 10.40
CA GLN A 101 2.18 4.40 11.30
C GLN A 101 0.81 4.36 11.99
N GLU A 102 0.25 5.51 12.35
CA GLU A 102 -1.08 5.58 12.97
C GLU A 102 -2.19 5.23 11.97
N LEU A 103 -2.08 5.75 10.75
CA LEU A 103 -2.98 5.41 9.65
C LEU A 103 -2.87 3.92 9.29
N PHE A 104 -1.65 3.38 9.24
CA PHE A 104 -1.40 1.95 9.03
C PHE A 104 -2.10 1.11 10.09
N ASN A 105 -1.96 1.45 11.37
CA ASN A 105 -2.59 0.72 12.46
C ASN A 105 -4.13 0.73 12.35
N ILE A 106 -4.73 1.89 12.05
CA ILE A 106 -6.18 2.00 11.85
C ILE A 106 -6.64 1.16 10.67
N VAL A 107 -6.01 1.33 9.50
CA VAL A 107 -6.37 0.60 8.28
C VAL A 107 -6.18 -0.90 8.49
N ASN A 108 -5.10 -1.30 9.17
CA ASN A 108 -4.85 -2.70 9.50
C ASN A 108 -5.87 -3.28 10.49
N SER A 109 -6.47 -2.46 11.37
CA SER A 109 -7.55 -2.85 12.29
C SER A 109 -8.94 -2.97 11.64
N LEU A 110 -9.09 -2.56 10.37
CA LEU A 110 -10.36 -2.68 9.65
C LEU A 110 -10.70 -4.14 9.34
N SER A 111 -12.00 -4.43 9.19
CA SER A 111 -12.45 -5.74 8.72
C SER A 111 -11.95 -6.03 7.30
N SER A 112 -11.83 -7.31 6.92
CA SER A 112 -11.41 -7.72 5.57
C SER A 112 -12.27 -7.05 4.49
N ASP A 113 -13.59 -7.06 4.64
CA ASP A 113 -14.48 -6.40 3.68
C ASP A 113 -14.25 -4.89 3.59
N SER A 114 -13.96 -4.23 4.72
CA SER A 114 -13.65 -2.79 4.73
C SER A 114 -12.33 -2.48 4.02
N LYS A 115 -11.33 -3.35 4.16
CA LYS A 115 -10.05 -3.25 3.44
C LYS A 115 -10.26 -3.45 1.94
N GLN A 116 -11.07 -4.42 1.53
CA GLN A 116 -11.40 -4.63 0.11
C GLN A 116 -12.15 -3.45 -0.49
N ILE A 117 -13.17 -2.91 0.19
CA ILE A 117 -13.89 -1.72 -0.28
C ILE A 117 -12.91 -0.56 -0.48
N LEU A 118 -12.00 -0.34 0.49
CA LEU A 118 -11.00 0.73 0.41
C LEU A 118 -10.03 0.51 -0.75
N PHE A 119 -9.55 -0.73 -0.96
CA PHE A 119 -8.71 -1.10 -2.10
C PHE A 119 -9.38 -0.77 -3.43
N TRP A 120 -10.59 -1.26 -3.67
CA TRP A 120 -11.30 -1.03 -4.92
C TRP A 120 -11.59 0.45 -5.17
N MET A 121 -11.88 1.23 -4.12
CA MET A 121 -12.03 2.68 -4.26
C MET A 121 -10.73 3.38 -4.68
N MET A 122 -9.56 2.94 -4.18
CA MET A 122 -8.27 3.48 -4.62
C MET A 122 -7.93 3.08 -6.05
N CYS A 123 -8.38 1.90 -6.50
CA CYS A 123 -8.30 1.48 -7.90
C CYS A 123 -9.30 2.24 -8.82
N GLY A 124 -10.06 3.21 -8.29
CA GLY A 124 -10.97 4.05 -9.08
C GLY A 124 -12.37 3.48 -9.30
N LEU A 125 -12.72 2.36 -8.66
CA LEU A 125 -14.07 1.78 -8.81
C LEU A 125 -15.12 2.63 -8.06
N THR A 126 -16.29 2.74 -8.67
CA THR A 126 -17.45 3.40 -8.10
C THR A 126 -18.19 2.49 -7.10
N GLN A 127 -18.94 3.07 -6.16
CA GLN A 127 -19.68 2.29 -5.17
C GLN A 127 -20.66 1.26 -5.78
N PRO A 128 -21.38 1.55 -6.89
CA PRO A 128 -22.19 0.54 -7.58
C PRO A 128 -21.39 -0.62 -8.16
N GLU A 129 -20.21 -0.37 -8.72
CA GLU A 129 -19.34 -1.43 -9.26
C GLU A 129 -18.79 -2.32 -8.15
N ILE A 130 -18.39 -1.71 -7.02
CA ILE A 130 -17.94 -2.43 -5.83
C ILE A 130 -19.09 -3.26 -5.24
N ALA A 131 -20.29 -2.70 -5.16
CA ALA A 131 -21.50 -3.39 -4.72
C ALA A 131 -21.77 -4.63 -5.60
N GLY A 132 -21.65 -4.49 -6.92
CA GLY A 132 -21.78 -5.59 -7.88
C GLY A 132 -20.72 -6.68 -7.69
N ARG A 133 -19.45 -6.31 -7.44
CA ARG A 133 -18.36 -7.28 -7.22
C ARG A 133 -18.48 -8.05 -5.90
N ILE A 134 -18.88 -7.38 -4.83
CA ILE A 134 -19.00 -7.98 -3.48
C ILE A 134 -20.34 -8.71 -3.31
N GLY A 135 -21.35 -8.41 -4.14
CA GLY A 135 -22.69 -9.00 -4.04
C GLY A 135 -23.52 -8.41 -2.90
N ILE A 136 -23.25 -7.15 -2.51
CA ILE A 136 -24.01 -6.42 -1.48
C ILE A 136 -24.62 -5.14 -2.04
N SER A 137 -25.62 -4.60 -1.36
CA SER A 137 -26.30 -3.39 -1.83
C SER A 137 -25.40 -2.14 -1.73
N GLN A 138 -25.56 -1.20 -2.66
CA GLN A 138 -24.84 0.08 -2.63
C GLN A 138 -25.05 0.86 -1.30
N PRO A 139 -26.24 0.89 -0.67
CA PRO A 139 -26.40 1.48 0.65
C PRO A 139 -25.53 0.84 1.72
N ALA A 140 -25.34 -0.49 1.69
CA ALA A 140 -24.44 -1.18 2.62
C ALA A 140 -22.97 -0.78 2.40
N ILE A 141 -22.55 -0.62 1.15
CA ILE A 141 -21.23 -0.05 0.82
C ILE A 141 -21.08 1.37 1.38
N SER A 142 -22.06 2.23 1.16
CA SER A 142 -22.05 3.61 1.67
C SER A 142 -21.93 3.67 3.20
N GLN A 143 -22.66 2.82 3.93
CA GLN A 143 -22.55 2.72 5.38
C GLN A 143 -21.15 2.28 5.83
N ARG A 144 -20.57 1.28 5.16
CA ARG A 144 -19.20 0.80 5.46
C ARG A 144 -18.17 1.89 5.21
N ILE A 145 -18.30 2.65 4.12
CA ILE A 145 -17.45 3.82 3.84
C ILE A 145 -17.58 4.87 4.93
N ALA A 146 -18.80 5.15 5.42
CA ALA A 146 -19.00 6.11 6.50
C ALA A 146 -18.30 5.69 7.81
N VAL A 147 -18.30 4.38 8.13
CA VAL A 147 -17.57 3.83 9.28
C VAL A 147 -16.07 3.99 9.11
N ILE A 148 -15.53 3.65 7.93
CA ILE A 148 -14.10 3.83 7.62
C ILE A 148 -13.70 5.30 7.77
N LYS A 149 -14.47 6.23 7.17
CA LYS A 149 -14.24 7.67 7.28
C LYS A 149 -14.23 8.15 8.73
N ARG A 150 -15.17 7.67 9.57
CA ARG A 150 -15.23 8.05 10.99
C ARG A 150 -13.98 7.58 11.75
N LYS A 151 -13.54 6.34 11.53
CA LYS A 151 -12.32 5.80 12.15
C LYS A 151 -11.08 6.62 11.77
N ILE A 152 -10.96 7.00 10.49
CA ILE A 152 -9.84 7.81 10.00
C ILE A 152 -9.95 9.26 10.52
N LYS A 153 -11.14 9.87 10.54
CA LYS A 153 -11.34 11.26 11.01
C LYS A 153 -10.96 11.44 12.48
N ASN A 154 -11.30 10.46 13.31
CA ASN A 154 -10.91 10.46 14.73
C ASN A 154 -9.39 10.44 14.95
N LEU A 155 -8.58 10.10 13.94
CA LEU A 155 -7.12 10.21 13.99
C LEU A 155 -6.65 11.67 13.88
N PHE A 156 -7.31 12.46 13.04
CA PHE A 156 -6.89 13.83 12.71
C PHE A 156 -7.58 14.91 13.56
N GLU A 157 -8.71 14.60 14.19
CA GLU A 157 -9.44 15.53 15.07
C GLU A 157 -8.86 15.81 16.48
N PRO A 158 -8.07 14.94 17.15
CA PRO A 158 -7.52 15.29 18.47
C PRO A 158 -6.53 16.47 18.41
N TYR A 159 -6.01 16.83 17.23
CA TYR A 159 -5.12 17.98 17.04
C TYR A 159 -5.84 19.34 16.95
N ILE A 160 -7.15 19.38 16.72
CA ILE A 160 -7.90 20.66 16.62
C ILE A 160 -8.37 21.14 18.01
N PHE A 161 -8.69 20.23 18.93
CA PHE A 161 -9.11 20.60 20.28
C PHE A 161 -7.96 20.95 21.23
N GLY A 162 -6.74 20.46 20.97
CA GLY A 162 -5.55 20.79 21.78
C GLY A 162 -4.96 22.19 21.55
N LEU A 163 -5.28 22.85 20.42
CA LEU A 163 -4.76 24.17 20.03
C LEU A 163 -5.70 25.34 20.39
N LEU A 164 -6.90 25.05 20.90
CA LEU A 164 -7.90 26.05 21.31
C LEU A 164 -8.07 26.18 22.83
N VAL A 165 -7.33 25.40 23.63
CA VAL A 165 -7.37 25.44 25.10
C VAL A 165 -5.95 25.54 25.70
N GLY A 166 -5.02 26.16 24.97
CA GLY A 166 -3.68 26.52 25.45
C GLY A 166 -3.51 28.03 25.56
#